data_AF-A0A7K0U3X3-F1
#
_entry.id   AF-A0A7K0U3X3-F1
#
_cell.length_a   1.000
_cell.length_b   1.000
_cell.length_c   1.000
_cell.angle_alpha   90.00
_cell.angle_beta   90.00
_cell.angle_gamma   90.00
#
_symmetry.space_group_name_H-M   'P 1'
#
loop_
_entity.id
_entity.type
_entity.pdbx_description
1 polymer ?
#
loop_
_entity_poly.entity_id
_entity_poly.type
_entity_poly.pdbx_seq_one_letter_code
_entity_poly.pdbx_strand_id
1 'polypeptide(L)'
;MVEVVDHVAMDREPAPALYRMLVGALRTLGTRPSPLVVPAFYWKVLASEGVQPRLDSCVGCGTAEPEAVLVAFDMHEGGVLCRSCRRGRPMSPEALRITRMILGGQLNAALDEPASSATAEVGHLATAAIEHHIDRRLKSVAMFERGDRPA
;
A
#
# COMPACT_ATOMS: atom_id res chain seq x y z
N MET A 1 -4.61 10.60 1.83
CA MET A 1 -3.30 11.00 2.42
C MET A 1 -3.49 11.82 3.68
N VAL A 2 -4.05 13.04 3.61
CA VAL A 2 -4.25 13.88 4.82
C VAL A 2 -5.15 13.21 5.85
N GLU A 3 -6.27 12.61 5.43
CA GLU A 3 -7.16 11.84 6.33
C GLU A 3 -6.44 10.66 7.02
N VAL A 4 -5.52 9.98 6.33
CA VAL A 4 -4.73 8.90 6.94
C VAL A 4 -3.81 9.47 8.02
N VAL A 5 -3.15 10.60 7.76
CA VAL A 5 -2.29 11.24 8.77
C VAL A 5 -3.09 11.70 9.98
N ASP A 6 -4.31 12.20 9.78
CA ASP A 6 -5.22 12.59 10.87
C ASP A 6 -5.61 11.40 11.77
N HIS A 7 -5.66 10.18 11.23
CA HIS A 7 -5.95 8.97 11.99
C HIS A 7 -4.73 8.33 12.64
N VAL A 8 -3.55 8.48 12.05
CA VAL A 8 -2.31 7.86 12.53
C VAL A 8 -1.57 8.75 13.53
N ALA A 9 -1.64 10.07 13.37
CA ALA A 9 -0.96 10.99 14.27
C ALA A 9 -1.56 10.94 15.69
N MET A 10 -0.69 10.82 16.70
CA MET A 10 -1.10 10.89 18.10
C MET A 10 -1.39 12.35 18.51
N ASP A 11 -2.46 12.54 19.30
CA ASP A 11 -2.84 13.87 19.74
C ASP A 11 -1.76 14.49 20.62
N ARG A 12 -1.41 15.75 20.32
CA ARG A 12 -0.40 16.56 21.03
C ARG A 12 1.03 16.01 21.02
N GLU A 13 1.32 15.01 20.19
CA GLU A 13 2.68 14.49 20.01
C GLU A 13 3.27 14.93 18.66
N PRO A 14 4.51 15.48 18.65
CA PRO A 14 5.18 15.79 17.40
C PRO A 14 5.45 14.54 16.57
N ALA A 15 5.02 14.54 15.30
CA ALA A 15 5.37 13.50 14.31
C ALA A 15 6.16 14.05 13.10
N PRO A 16 7.41 14.56 13.28
CA PRO A 16 8.16 15.23 12.20
C PRO A 16 8.47 14.33 10.98
N ALA A 17 8.60 13.02 11.19
CA ALA A 17 8.80 12.06 10.11
C ALA A 17 7.55 11.94 9.22
N LEU A 18 6.37 11.75 9.84
CA LEU A 18 5.08 11.67 9.16
C LEU A 18 4.77 12.98 8.42
N TYR A 19 5.03 14.13 9.04
CA TYR A 19 4.89 15.45 8.41
C TYR A 19 5.76 15.58 7.15
N ARG A 20 7.06 15.26 7.24
CA ARG A 20 7.97 15.32 6.08
C ARG A 20 7.52 14.40 4.96
N MET A 21 7.06 13.19 5.30
CA MET A 21 6.54 12.22 4.34
C MET A 21 5.28 12.74 3.63
N LEU A 22 4.33 13.33 4.37
CA LEU A 22 3.12 13.93 3.80
C LEU A 22 3.46 15.08 2.85
N VAL A 23 4.32 16.01 3.28
CA VAL A 23 4.74 17.15 2.44
C VAL A 23 5.45 16.67 1.17
N GLY A 24 6.33 15.66 1.29
CA GLY A 24 7.01 15.05 0.13
C GLY A 24 6.03 14.39 -0.84
N ALA A 25 5.04 13.66 -0.34
CA ALA A 25 4.01 13.02 -1.15
C ALA A 25 3.10 14.04 -1.85
N LEU A 26 2.67 15.10 -1.16
CA LEU A 26 1.85 16.17 -1.74
C LEU A 26 2.60 16.95 -2.83
N ARG A 27 3.88 17.26 -2.61
CA ARG A 27 4.71 17.89 -3.64
C ARG A 27 4.87 16.99 -4.86
N THR A 28 5.18 15.72 -4.65
CA THR A 28 5.29 14.72 -5.72
C THR A 28 3.98 14.60 -6.50
N LEU A 29 2.84 14.58 -5.82
CA LEU A 29 1.53 14.52 -6.47
C LEU A 29 1.29 15.74 -7.39
N GLY A 30 1.74 16.92 -6.99
CA GLY A 30 1.60 18.15 -7.78
C GLY A 30 2.54 18.25 -8.98
N THR A 31 3.66 17.50 -9.00
CA THR A 31 4.68 17.61 -10.05
C THR A 31 4.82 16.36 -10.92
N ARG A 32 4.31 15.21 -10.45
CA ARG A 32 4.47 13.92 -11.10
C ARG A 32 3.12 13.18 -11.19
N PRO A 33 2.54 13.04 -12.39
CA PRO A 33 1.29 12.30 -12.57
C PRO A 33 1.60 10.79 -12.53
N SER A 34 1.60 10.20 -11.35
CA SER A 34 1.79 8.75 -11.16
C SER A 34 0.64 8.16 -10.34
N PRO A 35 0.07 7.00 -10.76
CA PRO A 35 -1.01 6.35 -10.02
C PRO A 35 -0.55 5.82 -8.66
N LEU A 36 0.77 5.74 -8.44
CA LEU A 36 1.36 5.12 -7.26
C LEU A 36 1.76 6.10 -6.16
N VAL A 37 1.59 7.42 -6.33
CA VAL A 37 1.94 8.40 -5.28
C VAL A 37 1.17 8.14 -3.99
N VAL A 38 -0.16 8.02 -4.08
CA VAL A 38 -1.02 7.77 -2.91
C VAL A 38 -0.83 6.35 -2.35
N PRO A 39 -0.83 5.27 -3.16
CA PRO A 39 -0.55 3.91 -2.67
C PRO A 39 0.82 3.78 -1.99
N ALA A 40 1.87 4.38 -2.57
CA ALA A 40 3.20 4.35 -1.98
C ALA A 40 3.25 5.11 -0.65
N PHE A 41 2.53 6.22 -0.53
CA PHE A 41 2.38 6.93 0.73
C PHE A 41 1.73 6.04 1.80
N TYR A 42 0.64 5.32 1.48
CA TYR A 42 -0.02 4.42 2.44
C TYR A 42 0.88 3.27 2.90
N TRP A 43 1.58 2.61 1.96
CA TRP A 43 2.55 1.57 2.34
C TRP A 43 3.68 2.10 3.23
N LYS A 44 4.15 3.33 2.98
CA LYS A 44 5.20 3.94 3.80
C LYS A 44 4.72 4.40 5.17
N VAL A 45 3.46 4.84 5.29
CA VAL A 45 2.82 5.08 6.60
C VAL A 45 2.77 3.78 7.39
N LEU A 46 2.27 2.69 6.79
CA LEU A 46 2.25 1.38 7.45
C LEU A 46 3.65 0.95 7.91
N ALA A 47 4.66 1.13 7.07
CA ALA A 47 6.04 0.84 7.46
C ALA A 47 6.56 1.75 8.59
N SER A 48 6.19 3.03 8.63
CA SER A 48 6.60 3.94 9.72
C SER A 48 5.95 3.60 11.06
N GLU A 49 4.73 3.05 11.02
CA GLU A 49 4.01 2.57 12.20
C GLU A 49 4.43 1.15 12.64
N GLY A 50 5.50 0.59 12.06
CA GLY A 50 6.01 -0.73 12.41
C GLY A 50 5.17 -1.90 11.88
N VAL A 51 4.19 -1.64 11.01
CA VAL A 51 3.32 -2.65 10.38
C VAL A 51 3.70 -2.89 8.90
N GLN A 52 5.01 -2.89 8.62
CA GLN A 52 5.51 -3.19 7.28
C GLN A 52 5.17 -4.63 6.87
N PRO A 53 4.61 -4.86 5.67
CA PRO A 53 4.27 -6.20 5.25
C PRO A 53 5.48 -7.05 4.91
N ARG A 54 5.38 -8.36 5.16
CA ARG A 54 6.34 -9.38 4.72
C ARG A 54 6.03 -9.80 3.28
N LEU A 55 6.96 -9.51 2.36
CA LEU A 55 6.75 -9.71 0.92
C LEU A 55 7.67 -10.76 0.30
N ASP A 56 8.68 -11.24 1.01
CA ASP A 56 9.74 -12.10 0.44
C ASP A 56 9.48 -13.60 0.60
N SER A 57 8.65 -13.97 1.58
CA SER A 57 8.28 -15.35 1.84
C SER A 57 6.82 -15.48 2.27
N CYS A 58 6.25 -16.66 2.05
CA CYS A 58 4.89 -16.97 2.46
C CYS A 58 4.76 -16.86 3.98
N VAL A 59 3.86 -16.01 4.49
CA VAL A 59 3.67 -15.83 5.93
C VAL A 59 3.08 -17.06 6.63
N GLY A 60 2.43 -17.96 5.88
CA GLY A 60 1.85 -19.19 6.41
C GLY A 60 2.83 -20.36 6.55
N CYS A 61 3.73 -20.57 5.58
CA CYS A 61 4.66 -21.72 5.57
C CYS A 61 6.14 -21.34 5.59
N GLY A 62 6.48 -20.05 5.45
CA GLY A 62 7.85 -19.55 5.43
C GLY A 62 8.60 -19.73 4.11
N THR A 63 8.04 -20.46 3.13
CA THR A 63 8.69 -20.74 1.84
C THR A 63 8.72 -19.49 0.94
N ALA A 64 9.88 -19.21 0.33
CA ALA A 64 10.09 -18.10 -0.59
C ALA A 64 10.00 -18.53 -2.07
N GLU A 65 10.14 -17.57 -2.98
CA GLU A 65 10.32 -17.85 -4.41
C GLU A 65 11.76 -18.33 -4.69
N PRO A 66 11.99 -19.28 -5.62
CA PRO A 66 11.03 -19.86 -6.56
C PRO A 66 10.27 -21.09 -6.05
N GLU A 67 10.59 -21.61 -4.86
CA GLU A 67 10.01 -22.84 -4.32
C GLU A 67 8.49 -22.73 -4.07
N ALA A 68 8.01 -21.52 -3.80
CA ALA A 68 6.60 -21.22 -3.65
C ALA A 68 6.21 -19.94 -4.41
N VAL A 69 5.23 -20.05 -5.32
CA VAL A 69 4.66 -18.88 -6.00
C VAL A 69 3.71 -18.15 -5.06
N LEU A 70 4.01 -16.88 -4.78
CA LEU A 70 3.23 -15.98 -3.92
C LEU A 70 2.08 -15.38 -4.74
N VAL A 71 0.83 -15.58 -4.32
CA VAL A 71 -0.37 -15.32 -5.15
C VAL A 71 -1.45 -14.52 -4.43
N ALA A 72 -1.26 -14.20 -3.16
CA ALA A 72 -2.23 -13.48 -2.35
C ALA A 72 -1.55 -12.66 -1.26
N PHE A 73 -2.28 -11.68 -0.76
CA PHE A 73 -1.91 -10.84 0.38
C PHE A 73 -2.97 -10.96 1.46
N ASP A 74 -2.54 -11.28 2.68
CA ASP A 74 -3.40 -11.33 3.86
C ASP A 74 -3.19 -10.09 4.73
N MET A 75 -4.27 -9.35 4.97
CA MET A 75 -4.24 -8.10 5.73
C MET A 75 -3.98 -8.33 7.21
N HIS A 76 -4.46 -9.46 7.76
CA HIS A 76 -4.34 -9.77 9.18
C HIS A 76 -2.94 -10.24 9.53
N GLU A 77 -2.34 -11.08 8.69
CA GLU A 77 -0.95 -11.52 8.88
C GLU A 77 0.10 -10.56 8.31
N GLY A 78 -0.35 -9.51 7.61
CA GLY A 78 0.51 -8.48 7.07
C GLY A 78 1.54 -9.04 6.10
N GLY A 79 1.12 -9.86 5.13
CA GLY A 79 2.08 -10.38 4.17
C GLY A 79 1.51 -11.30 3.11
N VAL A 80 2.41 -11.79 2.27
CA VAL A 80 2.08 -12.60 1.10
C VAL A 80 1.95 -14.08 1.40
N LEU A 81 1.12 -14.77 0.62
CA LEU A 81 0.83 -16.19 0.78
C LEU A 81 1.01 -16.94 -0.53
N CYS A 82 1.58 -18.14 -0.43
CA CYS A 82 1.70 -19.05 -1.57
C CYS A 82 0.35 -19.67 -1.93
N ARG A 83 0.31 -20.37 -3.08
CA ARG A 83 -0.91 -21.04 -3.56
C ARG A 83 -1.51 -22.02 -2.55
N SER A 84 -0.68 -22.75 -1.81
CA SER A 84 -1.13 -23.75 -0.82
C SER A 84 -1.69 -23.11 0.45
N CYS A 85 -1.15 -21.96 0.88
CA CYS A 85 -1.60 -21.24 2.06
C CYS A 85 -2.63 -20.14 1.75
N ARG A 86 -3.05 -20.01 0.48
CA ARG A 86 -3.78 -18.86 -0.06
C ARG A 86 -5.06 -18.57 0.74
N ARG A 87 -5.14 -17.33 1.21
CA ARG A 87 -6.32 -16.64 1.76
C ARG A 87 -6.11 -15.14 1.57
N GLY A 88 -7.07 -14.32 2.00
CA GLY A 88 -7.01 -12.88 1.79
C GLY A 88 -7.26 -12.51 0.33
N ARG A 89 -6.64 -11.41 -0.12
CA ARG A 89 -6.89 -10.84 -1.44
C ARG A 89 -5.90 -11.41 -2.46
N PRO A 90 -6.33 -11.69 -3.71
CA PRO A 90 -5.38 -12.00 -4.78
C PRO A 90 -4.33 -10.90 -4.93
N MET A 91 -3.11 -11.29 -5.28
CA MET A 91 -2.02 -10.39 -5.59
C MET A 91 -1.27 -10.93 -6.81
N SER A 92 -1.21 -10.16 -7.90
CA SER A 92 -0.40 -10.51 -9.07
C SER A 92 1.12 -10.43 -8.77
N PRO A 93 1.96 -11.16 -9.53
CA PRO A 93 3.41 -11.03 -9.45
C PRO A 93 3.90 -9.59 -9.72
N GLU A 94 3.27 -8.88 -10.66
CA GLU A 94 3.60 -7.50 -10.99
C GLU A 94 3.26 -6.55 -9.84
N ALA A 95 2.08 -6.68 -9.22
CA ALA A 95 1.72 -5.90 -8.05
C ALA A 95 2.66 -6.18 -6.86
N LEU A 96 3.07 -7.44 -6.67
CA LEU A 96 4.05 -7.82 -5.67
C LEU A 96 5.41 -7.14 -5.93
N ARG A 97 5.90 -7.18 -7.17
CA ARG A 97 7.13 -6.51 -7.59
C ARG A 97 7.07 -5.00 -7.31
N ILE A 98 6.00 -4.32 -7.72
CA ILE A 98 5.84 -2.88 -7.50
C ILE A 98 5.80 -2.56 -6.00
N THR A 99 5.09 -3.36 -5.20
CA THR A 99 5.02 -3.17 -3.74
C THR A 99 6.39 -3.38 -3.08
N ARG A 100 7.16 -4.40 -3.51
CA ARG A 100 8.56 -4.59 -3.11
C ARG A 100 9.44 -3.40 -3.49
N MET A 101 9.26 -2.79 -4.67
CA MET A 101 10.01 -1.59 -5.05
C MET A 101 9.70 -0.38 -4.15
N ILE A 102 8.43 -0.16 -3.83
CA ILE A 102 7.97 0.93 -2.95
C ILE A 102 8.64 0.84 -1.57
N LEU A 103 8.67 -0.37 -0.99
CA LEU A 103 9.19 -0.62 0.36
C LEU A 103 10.71 -0.88 0.40
N GLY A 104 11.28 -1.42 -0.68
CA GLY A 104 12.68 -1.80 -0.81
C GLY A 104 13.63 -0.71 -1.34
N GLY A 105 13.25 0.57 -1.20
CA GLY A 105 14.12 1.70 -1.55
C GLY A 105 14.12 2.14 -3.02
N GLN A 106 13.30 1.52 -3.88
CA GLN A 106 13.22 1.82 -5.31
C GLN A 106 12.00 2.70 -5.67
N LEU A 107 11.63 3.62 -4.77
CA LEU A 107 10.41 4.42 -4.90
C LEU A 107 10.36 5.19 -6.22
N ASN A 108 11.46 5.80 -6.66
CA ASN A 108 11.47 6.58 -7.89
C ASN A 108 11.14 5.72 -9.11
N ALA A 109 11.72 4.51 -9.19
CA ALA A 109 11.41 3.57 -10.26
C ALA A 109 9.97 3.08 -10.17
N ALA A 110 9.45 2.81 -8.97
CA ALA A 110 8.05 2.44 -8.79
C ALA A 110 7.11 3.54 -9.30
N LEU A 111 7.40 4.80 -8.98
CA LEU A 111 6.60 5.94 -9.44
C LEU A 111 6.69 6.20 -10.96
N ASP A 112 7.67 5.62 -11.66
CA ASP A 112 7.80 5.68 -13.13
C ASP A 112 6.96 4.59 -13.82
N GLU A 113 6.41 3.64 -13.07
CA GLU A 113 5.53 2.61 -13.63
C GLU A 113 4.26 3.26 -14.22
N PRO A 114 3.91 2.94 -15.48
CA PRO A 114 2.74 3.48 -16.12
C PRO A 114 1.45 2.92 -15.51
N ALA A 115 0.35 3.66 -15.70
CA ALA A 115 -0.97 3.18 -15.33
C ALA A 115 -1.28 1.82 -15.99
N SER A 116 -1.60 0.84 -15.16
CA SER A 116 -1.86 -0.55 -15.53
C SER A 116 -2.76 -1.22 -14.50
N SER A 117 -3.25 -2.42 -14.81
CA SER A 117 -3.98 -3.27 -13.86
C SER A 117 -3.16 -3.53 -12.58
N ALA A 118 -1.85 -3.75 -12.71
CA ALA A 118 -0.95 -3.96 -11.58
C ALA A 118 -0.85 -2.72 -10.68
N THR A 119 -0.71 -1.51 -11.24
CA THR A 119 -0.68 -0.29 -10.42
C THR A 119 -2.01 -0.02 -9.71
N ALA A 120 -3.13 -0.36 -10.35
CA ALA A 120 -4.46 -0.24 -9.74
C ALA A 120 -4.63 -1.27 -8.61
N GLU A 121 -4.18 -2.51 -8.80
CA GLU A 121 -4.17 -3.56 -7.78
C GLU A 121 -3.33 -3.14 -6.56
N VAL A 122 -2.14 -2.58 -6.76
CA VAL A 122 -1.32 -2.01 -5.68
C VAL A 122 -2.09 -0.92 -4.92
N GLY A 123 -2.82 -0.05 -5.63
CA GLY A 123 -3.64 0.98 -5.01
C GLY A 123 -4.79 0.42 -4.17
N HIS A 124 -5.48 -0.61 -4.68
CA HIS A 124 -6.53 -1.28 -3.94
C HIS A 124 -5.99 -2.02 -2.70
N LEU A 125 -4.84 -2.67 -2.79
CA LEU A 125 -4.21 -3.36 -1.66
C LEU A 125 -3.71 -2.37 -0.62
N ALA A 126 -3.04 -1.29 -1.03
CA ALA A 126 -2.56 -0.25 -0.12
C ALA A 126 -3.71 0.41 0.65
N THR A 127 -4.81 0.71 -0.04
CA THR A 127 -6.01 1.31 0.56
C THR A 127 -6.64 0.37 1.58
N ALA A 128 -6.86 -0.90 1.22
CA ALA A 128 -7.41 -1.88 2.15
C ALA A 128 -6.49 -2.14 3.34
N ALA A 129 -5.17 -2.12 3.14
CA ALA A 129 -4.20 -2.33 4.21
C ALA A 129 -4.19 -1.16 5.21
N ILE A 130 -4.24 0.09 4.73
CA ILE A 130 -4.29 1.24 5.65
C ILE A 130 -5.63 1.31 6.37
N GLU A 131 -6.74 1.02 5.70
CA GLU A 131 -8.07 0.95 6.33
C GLU A 131 -8.15 -0.14 7.40
N HIS A 132 -7.50 -1.29 7.15
CA HIS A 132 -7.38 -2.36 8.12
C HIS A 132 -6.60 -1.91 9.36
N HIS A 133 -5.48 -1.21 9.15
CA HIS A 133 -4.63 -0.74 10.25
C HIS A 133 -5.30 0.33 11.13
N ILE A 134 -6.05 1.26 10.53
CA ILE A 134 -6.77 2.31 11.27
C ILE A 134 -8.15 1.86 11.77
N ASP A 135 -8.54 0.60 11.51
CA ASP A 135 -9.86 0.00 11.78
C ASP A 135 -11.05 0.85 11.30
N ARG A 136 -10.87 1.54 10.16
CA ARG A 136 -11.85 2.51 9.63
C ARG A 136 -11.75 2.61 8.11
N ARG A 137 -12.88 2.89 7.48
CA ARG A 137 -12.93 3.24 6.05
C ARG A 137 -12.59 4.71 5.81
N LEU A 138 -11.84 4.98 4.75
CA LEU A 138 -11.51 6.32 4.32
C LEU A 138 -12.71 6.98 3.64
N LYS A 139 -13.15 8.12 4.16
CA LYS A 139 -14.25 8.90 3.58
C LYS A 139 -13.86 9.45 2.22
N SER A 140 -12.59 9.83 2.06
CA SER A 140 -12.05 10.36 0.82
C SER A 140 -12.20 9.36 -0.34
N VAL A 141 -11.96 8.07 -0.11
CA VAL A 141 -12.08 7.02 -1.13
C VAL A 141 -13.54 6.87 -1.55
N ALA A 142 -14.45 6.79 -0.58
CA ALA A 142 -15.89 6.67 -0.81
C ALA A 142 -16.52 7.89 -1.52
N MET A 143 -15.84 9.04 -1.57
CA MET A 143 -16.30 10.22 -2.32
C MET A 143 -16.02 10.07 -3.82
N PHE A 144 -14.85 9.56 -4.20
CA PHE A 144 -14.50 9.32 -5.60
C PHE A 144 -15.32 8.18 -6.22
N GLU A 145 -15.55 7.09 -5.47
CA GLU A 145 -16.42 5.99 -5.91
C GLU A 145 -17.88 6.41 -6.13
N ARG A 146 -18.33 7.48 -5.48
CA ARG A 146 -19.67 8.06 -5.68
C ARG A 146 -19.75 8.99 -6.89
N GLY A 147 -18.64 9.62 -7.29
CA GLY A 147 -18.57 10.48 -8.47
C GLY A 147 -18.46 9.71 -9.79
N ASP A 148 -17.94 8.48 -9.77
CA ASP A 148 -17.79 7.61 -10.94
C ASP A 148 -19.04 6.77 -11.28
N ARG A 149 -20.15 6.93 -10.55
CA ARG A 149 -21.43 6.32 -10.94
C ARG A 149 -22.08 7.17 -12.04
N PRO A 150 -22.28 6.65 -13.26
CA PRO A 150 -23.06 7.37 -14.26
C PRO A 150 -24.49 7.55 -13.74
N ALA A 151 -25.02 8.77 -13.92
CA ALA A 151 -26.41 9.12 -13.64
C ALA A 151 -27.38 8.33 -14.51
#